data_AF-A0A958SWU8-F1
#
_entry.id   AF-A0A958SWU8-F1
#
_cell.length_a   1.000
_cell.length_b   1.000
_cell.length_c   1.000
_cell.angle_alpha   90.00
_cell.angle_beta   90.00
_cell.angle_gamma   90.00
#
_symmetry.space_group_name_H-M   'P 1'
#
loop_
_entity.id
_entity.type
_entity.pdbx_description
1 polymer ?
#
loop_
_entity_poly.entity_id
_entity_poly.type
_entity_poly.pdbx_seq_one_letter_code
_entity_poly.pdbx_strand_id
1 'polypeptide(L)' 'VESYVNKGQEIIIEGKLTSRSYETKEGEKRYVTEIICNELLMLGNK' A
#
# COMPACT_ATOMS: atom_id res chain seq x y z
N VAL A 1 9.36 -1.59 8.11
CA VAL A 1 8.84 -0.44 7.33
C VAL A 1 8.32 0.65 8.26
N GLU A 2 7.44 0.31 9.21
CA GLU A 2 6.78 1.29 10.11
C GLU A 2 7.75 2.20 10.89
N SER A 3 8.92 1.69 11.30
CA SER A 3 9.95 2.49 11.99
C SER A 3 10.84 3.34 11.09
N TYR A 4 10.73 3.23 9.76
CA TYR A 4 11.66 3.85 8.80
C TYR A 4 10.99 4.81 7.81
N VAL A 5 9.67 4.67 7.59
CA VAL A 5 8.90 5.50 6.68
C VAL A 5 7.90 6.34 7.48
N ASN A 6 8.04 7.65 7.37
CA ASN A 6 7.19 8.65 7.97
C ASN A 6 6.37 9.37 6.87
N LYS A 7 5.24 9.96 7.27
CA LYS A 7 4.40 10.72 6.36
C LYS A 7 5.20 11.84 5.70
N GLY A 8 5.11 11.92 4.37
CA GLY A 8 5.75 12.96 3.56
C GLY A 8 7.13 12.57 3.00
N GLN A 9 7.65 11.39 3.33
CA GLN A 9 8.88 10.87 2.70
C GLN A 9 8.59 10.30 1.31
N GLU A 10 9.51 10.53 0.38
CA GLU A 10 9.46 9.96 -0.95
C GLU A 10 10.06 8.55 -0.94
N ILE A 11 9.34 7.61 -1.54
CA ILE A 11 9.74 6.19 -1.62
C ILE A 11 9.35 5.63 -2.99
N ILE A 12 10.09 4.62 -3.43
CA ILE A 12 9.74 3.80 -4.60
C ILE A 12 9.30 2.42 -4.08
N ILE A 13 8.23 1.90 -4.66
CA ILE A 13 7.69 0.58 -4.35
C ILE A 13 7.62 -0.23 -5.64
N GLU A 14 8.18 -1.43 -5.63
CA GLU A 14 7.95 -2.45 -6.65
C GLU A 14 7.09 -3.57 -6.04
N GLY A 15 6.06 -4.00 -6.77
CA GLY A 15 5.18 -5.04 -6.30
C GLY A 15 4.07 -5.39 -7.28
N LYS A 16 3.08 -6.13 -6.78
CA LYS A 16 1.95 -6.62 -7.57
C LYS A 16 0.67 -5.85 -7.27
N LEU A 17 0.06 -5.28 -8.31
CA LEU A 17 -1.30 -4.74 -8.22
C LEU A 17 -2.30 -5.87 -7.98
N THR A 18 -3.08 -5.76 -6.90
CA THR A 18 -4.12 -6.72 -6.53
C THR A 18 -5.40 -5.98 -6.20
N SER A 19 -6.52 -6.56 -6.61
CA SER A 19 -7.85 -6.10 -6.22
C SER A 19 -8.60 -7.22 -5.54
N ARG A 20 -9.25 -6.92 -4.42
CA ARG A 20 -10.12 -7.84 -3.69
C ARG A 20 -11.43 -7.16 -3.33
N SER A 21 -12.45 -7.95 -3.04
CA SER A 21 -13.73 -7.44 -2.55
C SER A 21 -14.15 -8.16 -1.29
N TYR A 22 -14.83 -7.45 -0.40
CA TYR A 22 -15.43 -8.01 0.81
C TYR A 22 -16.80 -7.39 1.07
N GLU A 23 -17.62 -8.06 1.86
CA GLU A 23 -18.94 -7.58 2.26
C GLU A 23 -18.85 -6.96 3.67
N THR A 24 -19.45 -5.79 3.86
CA THR A 24 -19.55 -5.18 5.19
C THR A 24 -20.60 -5.90 6.03
N LYS A 25 -20.60 -5.66 7.34
CA LYS A 25 -21.64 -6.17 8.23
C LYS A 25 -23.04 -5.66 7.85
N GLU A 26 -23.13 -4.55 7.11
CA GLU A 26 -24.38 -3.98 6.60
C GLU A 26 -24.78 -4.54 5.22
N GLY A 27 -24.00 -5.47 4.64
CA GLY A 27 -24.29 -6.11 3.35
C GLY A 27 -23.72 -5.39 2.13
N GLU A 28 -22.96 -4.31 2.31
CA GLU A 28 -22.37 -3.58 1.19
C GLU A 28 -21.12 -4.28 0.66
N LYS A 29 -21.06 -4.53 -0.65
CA LYS A 29 -19.84 -5.04 -1.31
C LYS A 29 -18.85 -3.90 -1.55
N ARG A 30 -17.68 -3.97 -0.92
CA ARG A 30 -16.57 -3.02 -1.09
C ARG A 30 -15.44 -3.62 -1.89
N TYR A 31 -14.77 -2.78 -2.67
CA TYR A 31 -13.62 -3.14 -3.48
C TYR A 31 -12.38 -2.41 -2.95
N VAL A 32 -11.29 -3.14 -2.83
CA VAL A 32 -9.99 -2.62 -2.39
C VAL A 32 -8.99 -2.94 -3.48
N THR A 33 -8.26 -1.92 -3.92
CA THR A 33 -7.11 -2.06 -4.80
C THR A 33 -5.88 -1.70 -4.00
N GLU A 34 -4.92 -2.62 -3.97
CA GLU A 34 -3.70 -2.52 -3.17
C GLU A 34 -2.50 -3.00 -3.98
N ILE A 35 -1.31 -2.54 -3.63
CA ILE A 35 -0.05 -3.04 -4.18
C ILE A 35 0.56 -3.93 -3.10
N ILE A 36 0.67 -5.23 -3.39
CA ILE A 36 1.42 -6.16 -2.55
C ILE A 36 2.90 -5.88 -2.82
N CYS A 37 3.56 -5.22 -1.87
CA CYS A 37 4.95 -4.78 -1.98
C CYS A 37 5.92 -5.97 -1.93
N ASN A 38 6.82 -6.03 -2.89
CA ASN A 38 7.95 -6.98 -2.93
C ASN A 38 9.25 -6.27 -2.53
N GLU A 39 9.46 -5.05 -3.03
CA GLU A 39 10.64 -4.24 -2.73
C GLU A 39 10.24 -2.78 -2.46
N LEU A 40 10.96 -2.14 -1.53
CA LEU A 40 10.80 -0.74 -1.16
C LEU A 40 12.16 -0.07 -1.09
N LEU A 41 12.32 1.03 -1.83
CA LEU A 41 13.50 1.88 -1.82
C LEU A 41 13.15 3.23 -1.20
N MET A 42 13.88 3.62 -0.15
CA MET A 42 13.77 4.95 0.44
C MET A 42 14.61 5.95 -0.36
N LEU A 43 14.00 7.05 -0.78
CA LEU A 43 14.73 8.13 -1.41
C LEU A 43 15.26 9.07 -0.32
N GLY A 44 16.56 9.37 -0.39
CA GLY A 44 17.18 10.32 0.54
C GLY A 44 16.75 11.75 0.21
N ASN A 45 16.63 12.58 1.25
CA ASN A 45 16.54 14.03 1.05
C ASN A 45 17.90 14.54 0.57
N LYS A 46 17.90 15.37 -0.47
CA LYS A 46 19.08 16.14 -0.89
C LYS A 46 19.54 17.10 0.21
#